data_AF-A0A3L6MPN2-F1
#
_entry.id   AF-A0A3L6MPN2-F1
#
_cell.length_a   1.000
_cell.length_b   1.000
_cell.length_c   1.000
_cell.angle_alpha   90.00
_cell.angle_beta   90.00
_cell.angle_gamma   90.00
#
_symmetry.space_group_name_H-M   'P 1'
#
loop_
_entity.id
_entity.type
_entity.pdbx_description
1 polymer ?
#
loop_
_entity_poly.entity_id
_entity_poly.type
_entity_poly.pdbx_seq_one_letter_code
_entity_poly.pdbx_strand_id
1 'polypeptide(L)'
;MAQSTNANCRAIPSITPSTIPSDLDAPPSFDPSDTNREVTIDTSSSVDYTGYEGIDWNRLSGYCIRKQRRRPRTGWVWEHGFDIEKDGSGRRFWLCKDCHGRKATITHMYDAASTSQANGHMEDVHRINRDGPMSPERKKQRTLFDMADLDCHRPKDQAVMNAFIASFDPVRFQHLLIRWVACDNVPFNKLESPYFRELMGYANSAIIESGSLPTHTTIRDWIVRSFNRHKGVVTEILGRSLGRINISFDAWSSRKFTSLLGLAVHFLDDEGGSFAHSF
;
A
#
# COMPACT_ATOMS: atom_id res chain seq x y z
N MET A 1 12.38 52.12 19.14
CA MET A 1 13.80 51.88 18.79
C MET A 1 13.82 50.61 17.95
N ALA A 2 13.74 50.65 16.61
CA ALA A 2 14.82 50.99 15.65
C ALA A 2 16.06 50.10 15.91
N GLN A 3 16.64 49.32 15.00
CA GLN A 3 16.76 49.44 13.53
C GLN A 3 16.94 48.07 12.83
N SER A 4 16.60 48.10 11.54
CA SER A 4 16.94 47.18 10.45
C SER A 4 18.39 47.40 9.96
N THR A 5 19.04 46.41 9.32
CA THR A 5 19.80 46.61 8.05
C THR A 5 20.27 45.30 7.38
N ASN A 6 19.83 45.13 6.11
CA ASN A 6 20.56 44.83 4.86
C ASN A 6 21.55 43.63 4.79
N ALA A 7 21.36 42.63 3.92
CA ALA A 7 21.42 42.61 2.44
C ALA A 7 22.82 42.80 1.85
N ASN A 8 23.36 41.78 1.17
CA ASN A 8 24.16 41.97 -0.06
C ASN A 8 24.33 40.70 -0.91
N CYS A 9 24.39 40.95 -2.23
CA CYS A 9 24.27 40.02 -3.35
C CYS A 9 25.63 39.53 -3.93
N ARG A 10 25.53 38.44 -4.72
CA ARG A 10 26.24 38.10 -5.99
C ARG A 10 27.78 37.99 -6.02
N ALA A 11 28.27 36.90 -6.62
CA ALA A 11 29.05 36.95 -7.88
C ALA A 11 29.28 35.55 -8.51
N ILE A 12 29.13 35.52 -9.84
CA ILE A 12 29.56 34.47 -10.80
C ILE A 12 31.02 34.79 -11.20
N PRO A 13 31.80 33.82 -11.71
CA PRO A 13 32.70 34.15 -12.81
C PRO A 13 32.61 33.17 -13.99
N SER A 14 32.76 33.76 -15.18
CA SER A 14 32.86 33.12 -16.50
C SER A 14 34.17 33.58 -17.18
N ILE A 15 34.66 32.77 -18.14
CA ILE A 15 35.42 33.16 -19.38
C ILE A 15 36.94 33.45 -19.17
N THR A 16 37.96 32.99 -19.93
CA THR A 16 38.22 32.22 -21.20
C THR A 16 39.78 32.04 -21.32
N PRO A 17 40.46 31.91 -22.50
CA PRO A 17 40.52 30.85 -23.54
C PRO A 17 41.98 30.44 -23.89
N SER A 18 42.19 29.49 -24.83
CA SER A 18 43.33 29.36 -25.81
C SER A 18 43.31 27.93 -26.39
N THR A 19 43.69 27.54 -27.62
CA THR A 19 44.11 28.14 -28.90
C THR A 19 44.18 26.97 -29.93
N ILE A 20 43.91 27.23 -31.21
CA ILE A 20 43.97 26.29 -32.37
C ILE A 20 45.35 26.41 -33.09
N PRO A 21 45.80 25.42 -33.88
CA PRO A 21 45.89 25.54 -35.37
C PRO A 21 45.43 24.24 -36.10
N SER A 22 44.56 24.22 -37.12
CA SER A 22 44.62 24.62 -38.56
C SER A 22 45.50 23.75 -39.48
N ASP A 23 44.87 23.09 -40.47
CA ASP A 23 45.19 22.97 -41.93
C ASP A 23 44.53 21.69 -42.52
N LEU A 24 43.49 21.77 -43.38
CA LEU A 24 43.41 22.00 -44.84
C LEU A 24 44.00 20.86 -45.71
N ASP A 25 43.12 20.09 -46.38
CA ASP A 25 43.13 19.91 -47.85
C ASP A 25 41.91 19.11 -48.35
N ALA A 26 41.46 19.44 -49.57
CA ALA A 26 40.28 18.89 -50.27
C ALA A 26 40.69 18.18 -51.60
N PRO A 27 39.74 17.76 -52.47
CA PRO A 27 39.52 16.38 -52.94
C PRO A 27 40.17 16.05 -54.30
N PRO A 28 39.88 14.85 -54.87
CA PRO A 28 39.36 14.88 -56.25
C PRO A 28 38.26 13.85 -56.55
N SER A 29 37.36 14.27 -57.44
CA SER A 29 36.41 13.48 -58.22
C SER A 29 37.05 12.93 -59.51
N PHE A 30 36.75 11.70 -59.94
CA PHE A 30 36.67 11.28 -61.35
C PHE A 30 35.84 9.98 -61.48
N ASP A 31 35.12 9.88 -62.59
CA ASP A 31 33.96 9.02 -62.90
C ASP A 31 34.36 7.82 -63.83
N PRO A 32 33.47 7.14 -64.58
CA PRO A 32 33.03 5.74 -64.42
C PRO A 32 33.57 4.73 -65.47
N SER A 33 33.42 3.41 -65.21
CA SER A 33 32.96 2.33 -66.13
C SER A 33 33.56 0.94 -65.85
N ASP A 34 32.72 -0.09 -66.06
CA ASP A 34 32.97 -1.53 -66.21
C ASP A 34 33.47 -2.31 -64.98
N THR A 35 32.85 -3.40 -64.51
CA THR A 35 32.28 -4.50 -65.29
C THR A 35 31.38 -5.34 -64.38
N ASN A 36 30.27 -5.85 -64.93
CA ASN A 36 29.41 -6.89 -64.36
C ASN A 36 30.18 -7.98 -63.58
N ARG A 37 29.89 -8.11 -62.28
CA ARG A 37 30.04 -9.38 -61.56
C ARG A 37 28.77 -9.66 -60.78
N GLU A 38 27.95 -10.45 -61.42
CA GLU A 38 26.87 -11.23 -60.83
C GLU A 38 27.46 -12.07 -59.69
N VAL A 39 27.14 -11.69 -58.45
CA VAL A 39 27.40 -12.54 -57.27
C VAL A 39 26.03 -12.96 -56.76
N THR A 40 25.60 -14.12 -57.23
CA THR A 40 24.53 -14.91 -56.62
C THR A 40 24.95 -15.27 -55.20
N ILE A 41 24.58 -14.43 -54.23
CA ILE A 41 24.61 -14.82 -52.82
C ILE A 41 23.32 -15.57 -52.53
N ASP A 42 23.43 -16.88 -52.70
CA ASP A 42 22.49 -17.88 -52.20
C ASP A 42 22.36 -17.72 -50.67
N THR A 43 21.37 -16.94 -50.22
CA THR A 43 21.08 -16.73 -48.80
C THR A 43 19.81 -17.49 -48.41
N SER A 44 19.85 -18.81 -48.56
CA SER A 44 19.05 -19.67 -47.68
C SER A 44 19.86 -19.95 -46.41
N SER A 45 20.03 -18.93 -45.55
CA SER A 45 20.42 -19.20 -44.17
C SER A 45 19.21 -19.86 -43.51
N SER A 46 19.22 -21.18 -43.36
CA SER A 46 18.25 -21.89 -42.54
C SER A 46 18.46 -21.47 -41.09
N VAL A 47 17.81 -20.38 -40.67
CA VAL A 47 17.80 -19.96 -39.28
C VAL A 47 17.03 -21.05 -38.52
N ASP A 48 17.75 -21.75 -37.64
CA ASP A 48 17.19 -22.76 -36.76
C ASP A 48 16.22 -22.09 -35.77
N TYR A 49 14.92 -22.16 -36.05
CA TYR A 49 13.82 -21.56 -35.26
C TYR A 49 13.53 -22.30 -33.93
N THR A 50 14.31 -23.33 -33.61
CA THR A 50 14.12 -24.15 -32.41
C THR A 50 14.06 -23.28 -31.14
N GLY A 51 12.89 -23.24 -30.48
CA GLY A 51 12.63 -22.45 -29.27
C GLY A 51 11.87 -21.13 -29.47
N TYR A 52 11.53 -20.76 -30.72
CA TYR A 52 10.70 -19.59 -31.08
C TYR A 52 9.37 -20.01 -31.73
N GLU A 53 8.94 -21.23 -31.48
CA GLU A 53 7.67 -21.78 -31.98
C GLU A 53 6.49 -20.96 -31.43
N GLY A 54 5.64 -20.43 -32.32
CA GLY A 54 4.46 -19.63 -31.96
C GLY A 54 4.63 -18.11 -32.07
N ILE A 55 5.78 -17.60 -32.54
CA ILE A 55 5.95 -16.17 -32.81
C ILE A 55 5.45 -15.83 -34.21
N ASP A 56 4.43 -14.96 -34.27
CA ASP A 56 4.05 -14.28 -35.51
C ASP A 56 4.98 -13.10 -35.80
N TRP A 57 6.02 -13.34 -36.61
CA TRP A 57 7.03 -12.35 -36.99
C TRP A 57 6.46 -11.20 -37.85
N ASN A 58 5.30 -11.40 -38.49
CA ASN A 58 4.65 -10.32 -39.25
C ASN A 58 4.21 -9.16 -38.36
N ARG A 59 4.01 -9.41 -37.06
CA ARG A 59 3.66 -8.40 -36.06
C ARG A 59 4.88 -7.75 -35.41
N LEU A 60 6.08 -8.21 -35.73
CA LEU A 60 7.35 -7.80 -35.14
C LEU A 60 8.32 -7.31 -36.23
N SER A 61 7.87 -6.39 -37.08
CA SER A 61 8.72 -5.80 -38.12
C SER A 61 9.94 -5.09 -37.51
N GLY A 62 11.14 -5.44 -37.98
CA GLY A 62 12.40 -4.88 -37.47
C GLY A 62 12.97 -5.61 -36.25
N TYR A 63 12.42 -6.76 -35.88
CA TYR A 63 12.96 -7.65 -34.85
C TYR A 63 13.35 -9.00 -35.46
N CYS A 64 14.43 -9.57 -34.96
CA CYS A 64 14.91 -10.87 -35.38
C CYS A 64 15.25 -11.76 -34.19
N ILE A 65 15.39 -13.05 -34.48
CA ILE A 65 15.97 -14.01 -33.54
C ILE A 65 17.40 -13.58 -33.23
N ARG A 66 17.79 -13.81 -31.98
CA ARG A 66 19.14 -13.54 -31.51
C ARG A 66 20.20 -14.24 -32.37
N LYS A 67 21.07 -13.44 -33.01
CA LYS A 67 22.06 -13.91 -34.01
C LYS A 67 23.26 -14.67 -33.42
N GLN A 68 23.51 -14.60 -32.10
CA GLN A 68 24.61 -15.30 -31.43
C GLN A 68 24.18 -16.09 -30.19
N ARG A 69 24.42 -17.41 -30.18
CA ARG A 69 24.20 -18.29 -29.02
C ARG A 69 25.29 -18.10 -27.94
N ARG A 70 25.27 -16.99 -27.19
CA ARG A 70 25.97 -16.92 -25.88
C ARG A 70 25.02 -17.30 -24.74
N ARG A 71 25.57 -17.89 -23.66
CA ARG A 71 24.94 -18.44 -22.43
C ARG A 71 23.41 -18.26 -22.31
N PRO A 72 22.64 -19.35 -22.14
CA PRO A 72 21.20 -19.29 -21.85
C PRO A 72 20.93 -18.36 -20.65
N ARG A 73 19.88 -17.56 -20.73
CA ARG A 73 19.40 -16.78 -19.58
C ARG A 73 18.77 -17.75 -18.58
N THR A 74 19.06 -17.55 -17.30
CA THR A 74 18.65 -18.46 -16.20
C THR A 74 17.59 -17.86 -15.26
N GLY A 75 16.96 -16.75 -15.65
CA GLY A 75 15.89 -16.14 -14.85
C GLY A 75 14.53 -16.76 -15.17
N TRP A 76 13.71 -17.03 -14.15
CA TRP A 76 12.37 -17.65 -14.29
C TRP A 76 11.48 -16.95 -15.32
N VAL A 77 11.58 -15.63 -15.44
CA VAL A 77 10.80 -14.84 -16.41
C VAL A 77 11.06 -15.24 -17.87
N TRP A 78 12.23 -15.83 -18.17
CA TRP A 78 12.59 -16.33 -19.50
C TRP A 78 11.91 -17.66 -19.86
N GLU A 79 11.31 -18.36 -18.90
CA GLU A 79 10.42 -19.49 -19.18
C GLU A 79 9.13 -18.98 -19.87
N HIS A 80 8.71 -17.75 -19.53
CA HIS A 80 7.48 -17.12 -20.00
C HIS A 80 7.65 -16.12 -21.15
N GLY A 81 8.88 -15.86 -21.61
CA GLY A 81 9.13 -14.91 -22.70
C GLY A 81 10.17 -15.35 -23.73
N PHE A 82 10.10 -14.73 -24.89
CA PHE A 82 11.07 -14.87 -25.98
C PHE A 82 12.13 -13.76 -25.91
N ASP A 83 13.39 -14.09 -26.20
CA ASP A 83 14.50 -13.13 -26.30
C ASP A 83 14.65 -12.67 -27.77
N ILE A 84 14.19 -11.46 -28.07
CA ILE A 84 14.21 -10.90 -29.43
C ILE A 84 15.17 -9.73 -29.52
N GLU A 85 15.76 -9.53 -30.70
CA GLU A 85 16.73 -8.48 -30.95
C GLU A 85 16.20 -7.50 -32.00
N LYS A 86 16.36 -6.20 -31.79
CA LYS A 86 15.99 -5.18 -32.78
C LYS A 86 17.08 -5.05 -33.83
N ASP A 87 16.73 -5.34 -35.08
CA ASP A 87 17.64 -5.30 -36.22
C ASP A 87 18.21 -3.88 -36.40
N GLY A 88 19.52 -3.78 -36.63
CA GLY A 88 20.26 -2.52 -36.75
C GLY A 88 20.78 -1.89 -35.44
N SER A 89 20.12 -2.11 -34.29
CA SER A 89 20.58 -1.54 -33.00
C SER A 89 21.22 -2.54 -32.04
N GLY A 90 20.94 -3.84 -32.24
CA GLY A 90 21.40 -4.92 -31.35
C GLY A 90 20.81 -4.86 -29.94
N ARG A 91 19.79 -4.01 -29.72
CA ARG A 91 19.07 -3.94 -28.44
C ARG A 91 18.15 -5.13 -28.28
N ARG A 92 18.12 -5.68 -27.06
CA ARG A 92 17.42 -6.92 -26.73
C ARG A 92 16.13 -6.62 -25.98
N PHE A 93 15.10 -7.41 -26.26
CA PHE A 93 13.79 -7.28 -25.67
C PHE A 93 13.28 -8.64 -25.23
N TRP A 94 12.55 -8.64 -24.12
CA TRP A 94 11.74 -9.75 -23.63
C TRP A 94 10.32 -9.59 -24.16
N LEU A 95 9.81 -10.60 -24.86
CA LEU A 95 8.45 -10.64 -25.41
C LEU A 95 7.64 -11.72 -24.67
N CYS A 96 6.50 -11.36 -24.07
CA CYS A 96 5.65 -12.32 -23.38
C CYS A 96 5.02 -13.34 -24.36
N LYS A 97 5.21 -14.63 -24.10
CA LYS A 97 4.68 -15.74 -24.92
C LYS A 97 3.15 -15.74 -24.97
N ASP A 98 2.52 -15.64 -23.81
CA ASP A 98 1.07 -15.72 -23.65
C ASP A 98 0.35 -14.53 -24.29
N CYS A 99 0.84 -13.30 -24.04
CA CYS A 99 0.24 -12.09 -24.61
C CYS A 99 0.40 -12.03 -26.12
N HIS A 100 1.56 -12.43 -26.65
CA HIS A 100 1.78 -12.47 -28.09
C HIS A 100 0.87 -13.49 -28.77
N GLY A 101 0.78 -14.70 -28.20
CA GLY A 101 -0.08 -15.77 -28.70
C GLY A 101 -1.57 -15.41 -28.68
N ARG A 102 -2.04 -14.71 -27.64
CA ARG A 102 -3.43 -14.21 -27.55
C ARG A 102 -3.69 -12.96 -28.38
N LYS A 103 -2.70 -12.46 -29.11
CA LYS A 103 -2.76 -11.20 -29.86
C LYS A 103 -3.25 -10.02 -29.01
N ALA A 104 -2.77 -9.95 -27.76
CA ALA A 104 -3.20 -8.93 -26.83
C ALA A 104 -2.81 -7.53 -27.32
N THR A 105 -3.69 -6.55 -27.06
CA THR A 105 -3.48 -5.13 -27.41
C THR A 105 -2.61 -4.39 -26.40
N ILE A 106 -2.35 -5.00 -25.25
CA ILE A 106 -1.48 -4.45 -24.20
C ILE A 106 0.00 -4.55 -24.59
N THR A 107 0.82 -3.66 -24.02
CA THR A 107 2.28 -3.73 -24.16
C THR A 107 2.79 -5.03 -23.52
N HIS A 108 3.47 -5.85 -24.34
CA HIS A 108 3.96 -7.17 -23.92
C HIS A 108 5.41 -7.41 -24.36
N MET A 109 6.13 -6.31 -24.63
CA MET A 109 7.55 -6.30 -25.01
C MET A 109 8.29 -5.28 -24.13
N TYR A 110 9.37 -5.71 -23.49
CA TYR A 110 10.13 -4.93 -22.51
C TYR A 110 11.63 -5.05 -22.76
N ASP A 111 12.42 -4.06 -22.36
CA ASP A 111 13.88 -4.09 -22.55
C ASP A 111 14.52 -5.21 -21.71
N ALA A 112 15.34 -6.05 -22.35
CA ALA A 112 16.02 -7.18 -21.71
C ALA A 112 17.27 -6.78 -20.90
N ALA A 113 17.61 -5.50 -20.83
CA ALA A 113 18.64 -4.97 -19.95
C ALA A 113 18.30 -5.17 -18.45
N SER A 114 17.01 -5.20 -18.10
CA SER A 114 16.52 -5.50 -16.75
C SER A 114 15.28 -6.40 -16.80
N THR A 115 15.21 -7.39 -15.91
CA THR A 115 14.05 -8.27 -15.79
C THR A 115 12.93 -7.67 -14.93
N SER A 116 13.11 -6.49 -14.32
CA SER A 116 12.11 -5.89 -13.43
C SER A 116 10.79 -5.57 -14.13
N GLN A 117 10.84 -5.06 -15.36
CA GLN A 117 9.62 -4.72 -16.11
C GLN A 117 8.88 -5.98 -16.57
N ALA A 118 9.62 -7.02 -16.96
CA ALA A 118 9.05 -8.31 -17.31
C ALA A 118 8.43 -9.01 -16.09
N ASN A 119 9.08 -8.94 -14.92
CA ASN A 119 8.53 -9.44 -13.67
C ASN A 119 7.22 -8.73 -13.30
N GLY A 120 7.20 -7.39 -13.35
CA GLY A 120 5.99 -6.61 -13.09
C GLY A 120 4.84 -6.97 -14.04
N HIS A 121 5.13 -7.14 -15.34
CA HIS A 121 4.13 -7.61 -16.30
C HIS A 121 3.57 -9.01 -15.96
N MET A 122 4.42 -9.96 -15.57
CA MET A 122 3.98 -11.29 -15.17
C MET A 122 3.14 -11.25 -13.89
N GLU A 123 3.46 -10.37 -12.96
CA GLU A 123 2.70 -10.18 -11.72
C GLU A 123 1.34 -9.53 -11.97
N ASP A 124 1.29 -8.46 -12.75
CA ASP A 124 0.07 -7.68 -12.96
C ASP A 124 -0.93 -8.36 -13.90
N VAL A 125 -0.41 -8.92 -15.01
CA VAL A 125 -1.23 -9.46 -16.11
C VAL A 125 -1.46 -10.95 -15.96
N HIS A 126 -0.41 -11.70 -15.64
CA HIS A 126 -0.47 -13.17 -15.56
C HIS A 126 -0.66 -13.69 -14.15
N ARG A 127 -0.51 -12.84 -13.12
CA ARG A 127 -0.58 -13.20 -11.71
C ARG A 127 0.37 -14.35 -11.35
N ILE A 128 1.56 -14.34 -11.94
CA ILE A 128 2.64 -15.31 -11.66
C ILE A 128 3.85 -14.52 -11.18
N ASN A 129 4.45 -14.93 -10.08
CA ASN A 129 5.73 -14.41 -9.59
C ASN A 129 6.78 -15.53 -9.59
N ARG A 130 7.99 -15.23 -9.06
CA ARG A 130 9.09 -16.22 -8.95
C ARG A 130 8.68 -17.50 -8.22
N ASP A 131 7.76 -17.41 -7.27
CA ASP A 131 7.34 -18.51 -6.40
C ASP A 131 6.08 -19.23 -6.92
N GLY A 132 5.56 -18.83 -8.09
CA GLY A 132 4.46 -19.48 -8.80
C GLY A 132 3.20 -18.61 -8.96
N PRO A 133 2.03 -19.23 -9.20
CA PRO A 133 0.76 -18.52 -9.35
C PRO A 133 0.38 -17.81 -8.04
N MET A 134 0.14 -16.51 -8.12
CA MET A 134 -0.36 -15.72 -6.99
C MET A 134 -1.81 -16.07 -6.69
N SER A 135 -2.15 -16.13 -5.40
CA SER A 135 -3.54 -16.29 -4.97
C SER A 135 -4.37 -15.09 -5.43
N PRO A 136 -5.67 -15.28 -5.75
CA PRO A 136 -6.52 -14.16 -6.12
C PRO A 136 -6.59 -13.17 -4.95
N GLU A 137 -6.05 -11.96 -5.16
CA GLU A 137 -6.23 -10.84 -4.24
C GLU A 137 -7.72 -10.68 -3.95
N ARG A 138 -8.08 -10.68 -2.66
CA ARG A 138 -9.40 -10.21 -2.24
C ARG A 138 -9.56 -8.81 -2.83
N LYS A 139 -10.47 -8.65 -3.79
CA LYS A 139 -10.73 -7.35 -4.45
C LYS A 139 -10.76 -6.28 -3.37
N LYS A 140 -9.75 -5.39 -3.38
CA LYS A 140 -9.67 -4.27 -2.46
C LYS A 140 -11.03 -3.56 -2.54
N GLN A 141 -11.78 -3.58 -1.45
CA GLN A 141 -13.08 -2.94 -1.40
C GLN A 141 -12.87 -1.49 -1.81
N ARG A 142 -13.60 -1.02 -2.84
CA ARG A 142 -13.50 0.36 -3.31
C ARG A 142 -13.70 1.27 -2.11
N THR A 143 -12.70 2.09 -1.80
CA THR A 143 -12.79 3.01 -0.67
C THR A 143 -13.84 4.08 -0.95
N LEU A 144 -14.33 4.76 0.08
CA LEU A 144 -15.23 5.91 -0.11
C LEU A 144 -14.58 6.98 -1.00
N PHE A 145 -13.25 7.12 -0.95
CA PHE A 145 -12.48 8.00 -1.81
C PHE A 145 -12.52 7.57 -3.28
N ASP A 146 -12.42 6.26 -3.57
CA ASP A 146 -12.54 5.72 -4.93
C ASP A 146 -13.96 5.88 -5.49
N MET A 147 -14.98 5.79 -4.64
CA MET A 147 -16.38 6.02 -5.05
C MET A 147 -16.66 7.50 -5.32
N ALA A 148 -16.00 8.40 -4.60
CA ALA A 148 -16.14 9.84 -4.73
C ALA A 148 -15.17 10.47 -5.76
N ASP A 149 -14.33 9.66 -6.42
CA ASP A 149 -13.30 10.11 -7.38
C ASP A 149 -12.38 11.21 -6.81
N LEU A 150 -12.04 11.09 -5.53
CA LEU A 150 -11.15 12.04 -4.86
C LEU A 150 -9.68 11.73 -5.19
N ASP A 151 -8.97 12.73 -5.70
CA ASP A 151 -7.57 12.62 -6.08
C ASP A 151 -6.67 13.32 -5.04
N CYS A 152 -5.82 12.58 -4.35
CA CYS A 152 -4.90 13.14 -3.35
C CYS A 152 -3.87 14.12 -3.93
N HIS A 153 -3.67 14.15 -5.25
CA HIS A 153 -2.84 15.14 -5.92
C HIS A 153 -3.52 16.50 -6.09
N ARG A 154 -4.85 16.56 -5.93
CA ARG A 154 -5.61 17.82 -5.94
C ARG A 154 -5.69 18.37 -4.51
N PRO A 155 -5.21 19.60 -4.24
CA PRO A 155 -5.15 20.13 -2.86
C PRO A 155 -6.51 20.17 -2.15
N LYS A 156 -7.60 20.42 -2.88
CA LYS A 156 -8.95 20.45 -2.32
C LYS A 156 -9.42 19.06 -1.90
N ASP A 157 -9.23 18.08 -2.77
CA ASP A 157 -9.65 16.70 -2.52
C ASP A 157 -8.77 16.07 -1.43
N GLN A 158 -7.46 16.37 -1.43
CA GLN A 158 -6.56 16.01 -0.34
C GLN A 158 -7.02 16.58 1.02
N ALA A 159 -7.47 17.85 1.06
CA ALA A 159 -7.99 18.43 2.29
C ALA A 159 -9.26 17.70 2.78
N VAL A 160 -10.15 17.30 1.86
CA VAL A 160 -11.35 16.51 2.19
C VAL A 160 -10.97 15.12 2.70
N MET A 161 -10.03 14.43 2.03
CA MET A 161 -9.53 13.13 2.46
C MET A 161 -8.89 13.19 3.85
N ASN A 162 -8.04 14.19 4.09
CA ASN A 162 -7.41 14.40 5.39
C ASN A 162 -8.43 14.74 6.47
N ALA A 163 -9.43 15.56 6.16
CA ALA A 163 -10.52 15.87 7.09
C ALA A 163 -11.35 14.63 7.42
N PHE A 164 -11.61 13.76 6.43
CA PHE A 164 -12.30 12.49 6.65
C PHE A 164 -11.47 11.55 7.54
N ILE A 165 -10.18 11.38 7.28
CA ILE A 165 -9.29 10.56 8.11
C ILE A 165 -9.23 11.12 9.54
N ALA A 166 -9.11 12.45 9.69
CA ALA A 166 -9.09 13.13 10.98
C ALA A 166 -10.45 13.10 11.72
N SER A 167 -11.54 12.80 11.03
CA SER A 167 -12.87 12.73 11.65
C SER A 167 -13.03 11.55 12.61
N PHE A 168 -12.22 10.50 12.44
CA PHE A 168 -12.20 9.38 13.36
C PHE A 168 -11.28 9.69 14.54
N ASP A 169 -11.88 9.80 15.73
CA ASP A 169 -11.16 9.92 17.00
C ASP A 169 -11.07 8.55 17.72
N PRO A 170 -9.89 7.90 17.75
CA PRO A 170 -9.69 6.62 18.41
C PRO A 170 -9.99 6.66 19.92
N VAL A 171 -9.73 7.79 20.58
CA VAL A 171 -9.95 7.94 22.03
C VAL A 171 -11.43 8.02 22.33
N ARG A 172 -12.19 8.76 21.52
CA ARG A 172 -13.64 8.80 21.63
C ARG A 172 -14.25 7.43 21.36
N PHE A 173 -13.78 6.74 20.33
CA PHE A 173 -14.21 5.38 20.02
C PHE A 173 -13.96 4.44 21.20
N GLN A 174 -12.77 4.47 21.80
CA GLN A 174 -12.42 3.69 22.99
C GLN A 174 -13.40 3.93 24.14
N HIS A 175 -13.73 5.20 24.46
CA HIS A 175 -14.68 5.51 25.53
C HIS A 175 -16.09 4.98 25.26
N LEU A 176 -16.57 5.10 24.02
CA LEU A 176 -17.87 4.56 23.62
C LEU A 176 -17.89 3.03 23.73
N LEU A 177 -16.81 2.36 23.32
CA LEU A 177 -16.68 0.92 23.41
C LEU A 177 -16.66 0.43 24.86
N ILE A 178 -15.90 1.09 25.74
CA ILE A 178 -15.89 0.79 27.18
C ILE A 178 -17.30 0.91 27.76
N ARG A 179 -18.01 2.01 27.44
CA ARG A 179 -19.38 2.24 27.93
C ARG A 179 -20.33 1.16 27.46
N TRP A 180 -20.31 0.82 26.16
CA TRP A 180 -21.15 -0.24 25.61
C TRP A 180 -20.88 -1.58 26.29
N VAL A 181 -19.61 -1.97 26.41
CA VAL A 181 -19.23 -3.25 27.04
C VAL A 181 -19.66 -3.32 28.50
N ALA A 182 -19.48 -2.23 29.26
CA ALA A 182 -19.80 -2.18 30.68
C ALA A 182 -21.31 -2.06 30.95
N CYS A 183 -22.04 -1.27 30.18
CA CYS A 183 -23.47 -1.04 30.41
C CYS A 183 -24.33 -2.21 29.93
N ASP A 184 -23.95 -2.87 28.82
CA ASP A 184 -24.74 -3.95 28.23
C ASP A 184 -24.22 -5.35 28.63
N ASN A 185 -23.28 -5.42 29.58
CA ASN A 185 -22.65 -6.65 30.06
C ASN A 185 -22.11 -7.54 28.91
N VAL A 186 -21.45 -6.93 27.93
CA VAL A 186 -20.95 -7.64 26.75
C VAL A 186 -19.75 -8.51 27.13
N PRO A 187 -19.75 -9.83 26.80
CA PRO A 187 -18.58 -10.67 27.01
C PRO A 187 -17.37 -10.18 26.21
N PHE A 188 -16.21 -10.03 26.86
CA PHE A 188 -15.04 -9.38 26.27
C PHE A 188 -14.51 -10.08 25.00
N ASN A 189 -14.65 -11.40 24.92
CA ASN A 189 -14.27 -12.17 23.74
C ASN A 189 -15.09 -11.83 22.48
N LYS A 190 -16.24 -11.17 22.60
CA LYS A 190 -17.06 -10.74 21.45
C LYS A 190 -16.34 -9.71 20.59
N LEU A 191 -15.44 -8.92 21.16
CA LEU A 191 -14.62 -7.94 20.43
C LEU A 191 -13.58 -8.60 19.50
N GLU A 192 -13.26 -9.87 19.76
CA GLU A 192 -12.35 -10.69 18.94
C GLU A 192 -13.10 -11.56 17.93
N SER A 193 -14.43 -11.55 17.94
CA SER A 193 -15.23 -12.28 16.97
C SER A 193 -14.91 -11.81 15.55
N PRO A 194 -14.60 -12.73 14.61
CA PRO A 194 -14.30 -12.35 13.23
C PRO A 194 -15.47 -11.60 12.58
N TYR A 195 -16.71 -12.00 12.88
CA TYR A 195 -17.93 -11.33 12.38
C TYR A 195 -18.06 -9.89 12.88
N PHE A 196 -17.69 -9.64 14.14
CA PHE A 196 -17.73 -8.29 14.70
C PHE A 196 -16.64 -7.42 14.07
N ARG A 197 -15.42 -7.96 13.91
CA ARG A 197 -14.32 -7.24 13.26
C ARG A 197 -14.62 -6.91 11.80
N GLU A 198 -15.25 -7.83 11.08
CA GLU A 198 -15.70 -7.61 9.71
C GLU A 198 -16.79 -6.54 9.63
N LEU A 199 -17.80 -6.59 10.50
CA LEU A 199 -18.84 -5.57 10.58
C LEU A 199 -18.27 -4.16 10.86
N MET A 200 -17.37 -4.06 11.84
CA MET A 200 -16.73 -2.79 12.20
C MET A 200 -15.82 -2.28 11.08
N GLY A 201 -15.07 -3.16 10.42
CA GLY A 201 -14.24 -2.82 9.27
C GLY A 201 -15.06 -2.37 8.06
N TYR A 202 -16.25 -2.94 7.83
CA TYR A 202 -17.17 -2.49 6.81
C TYR A 202 -17.75 -1.10 7.14
N ALA A 203 -18.12 -0.85 8.40
CA ALA A 203 -18.67 0.42 8.83
C ALA A 203 -17.64 1.56 8.75
N ASN A 204 -16.39 1.31 9.15
CA ASN A 204 -15.30 2.26 9.02
C ASN A 204 -13.94 1.53 9.00
N SER A 205 -13.25 1.55 7.84
CA SER A 205 -11.94 0.89 7.69
C SER A 205 -10.87 1.49 8.60
N ALA A 206 -11.00 2.76 8.98
CA ALA A 206 -10.07 3.43 9.90
C ALA A 206 -9.99 2.74 11.26
N ILE A 207 -11.06 2.05 11.70
CA ILE A 207 -11.07 1.28 12.95
C ILE A 207 -10.07 0.13 12.90
N ILE A 208 -9.96 -0.55 11.76
CA ILE A 208 -9.05 -1.67 11.54
C ILE A 208 -7.63 -1.14 11.29
N GLU A 209 -7.48 -0.12 10.44
CA GLU A 209 -6.20 0.47 10.08
C GLU A 209 -5.48 1.11 11.28
N SER A 210 -6.23 1.75 12.18
CA SER A 210 -5.69 2.33 13.42
C SER A 210 -5.43 1.30 14.52
N GLY A 211 -5.85 0.04 14.35
CA GLY A 211 -5.78 -0.96 15.41
C GLY A 211 -6.64 -0.63 16.64
N SER A 212 -7.73 0.13 16.46
CA SER A 212 -8.57 0.60 17.56
C SER A 212 -9.43 -0.49 18.22
N LEU A 213 -9.55 -1.67 17.61
CA LEU A 213 -10.28 -2.80 18.19
C LEU A 213 -9.42 -3.56 19.21
N PRO A 214 -9.83 -3.59 20.50
CA PRO A 214 -9.06 -4.27 21.53
C PRO A 214 -9.24 -5.79 21.49
N THR A 215 -8.35 -6.49 22.19
CA THR A 215 -8.58 -7.88 22.63
C THR A 215 -9.33 -7.88 23.97
N HIS A 216 -9.74 -9.07 24.43
CA HIS A 216 -10.40 -9.24 25.72
C HIS A 216 -9.53 -8.76 26.91
N THR A 217 -8.21 -8.91 26.82
CA THR A 217 -7.29 -8.40 27.85
C THR A 217 -7.22 -6.88 27.82
N THR A 218 -7.09 -6.31 26.62
CA THR A 218 -7.01 -4.86 26.46
C THR A 218 -8.28 -4.14 26.91
N ILE A 219 -9.47 -4.63 26.56
CA ILE A 219 -10.73 -4.01 27.02
C ILE A 219 -10.90 -4.13 28.53
N ARG A 220 -10.47 -5.25 29.14
CA ARG A 220 -10.47 -5.42 30.59
C ARG A 220 -9.60 -4.35 31.25
N ASP A 221 -8.37 -4.17 30.76
CA ASP A 221 -7.45 -3.16 31.28
C ASP A 221 -8.01 -1.75 31.14
N TRP A 222 -8.66 -1.45 30.02
CA TRP A 222 -9.33 -0.18 29.79
C TRP A 222 -10.47 0.07 30.78
N ILE A 223 -11.31 -0.92 31.03
CA ILE A 223 -12.41 -0.84 32.01
C ILE A 223 -11.84 -0.61 33.42
N VAL A 224 -10.82 -1.38 33.83
CA VAL A 224 -10.19 -1.22 35.15
C VAL A 224 -9.54 0.15 35.31
N ARG A 225 -8.84 0.65 34.29
CA ARG A 225 -8.26 2.01 34.32
C ARG A 225 -9.35 3.08 34.40
N SER A 226 -10.44 2.92 33.62
CA SER A 226 -11.58 3.85 33.66
C SER A 226 -12.22 3.86 35.05
N PHE A 227 -12.44 2.69 35.65
CA PHE A 227 -12.94 2.57 37.02
C PHE A 227 -12.01 3.26 38.02
N ASN A 228 -10.71 2.98 38.00
CA ASN A 228 -9.74 3.58 38.93
C ASN A 228 -9.67 5.11 38.79
N ARG A 229 -9.79 5.63 37.56
CA ARG A 229 -9.86 7.07 37.31
C ARG A 229 -11.09 7.71 37.96
N HIS A 230 -12.26 7.08 37.86
CA HIS A 230 -13.49 7.62 38.44
C HIS A 230 -13.63 7.33 39.94
N LYS A 231 -12.95 6.30 40.46
CA LYS A 231 -12.96 5.96 41.88
C LYS A 231 -12.56 7.13 42.76
N GLY A 232 -11.51 7.87 42.39
CA GLY A 232 -11.07 9.05 43.14
C GLY A 232 -12.13 10.15 43.17
N VAL A 233 -12.76 10.42 42.02
CA VAL A 233 -13.85 11.40 41.89
C VAL A 233 -15.04 11.02 42.76
N VAL A 234 -15.49 9.77 42.70
CA VAL A 234 -16.62 9.27 43.52
C VAL A 234 -16.27 9.30 45.01
N THR A 235 -15.02 9.00 45.38
CA THR A 235 -14.56 9.07 46.78
C THR A 235 -14.60 10.49 47.31
N GLU A 236 -14.19 11.47 46.50
CA GLU A 236 -14.24 12.88 46.87
C GLU A 236 -15.68 13.38 47.04
N ILE A 237 -16.57 13.05 46.09
CA ILE A 237 -18.00 13.38 46.19
C ILE A 237 -18.60 12.76 47.47
N LEU A 238 -18.30 11.49 47.74
CA LEU A 238 -18.77 10.80 48.95
C LEU A 238 -18.22 11.45 50.24
N GLY A 239 -16.99 11.96 50.21
CA GLY A 239 -16.37 12.65 51.35
C GLY A 239 -16.94 14.05 51.61
N ARG A 240 -17.59 14.67 50.62
CA ARG A 240 -18.24 15.97 50.77
C ARG A 240 -19.70 15.88 51.23
N SER A 241 -20.35 14.74 50.97
CA SER A 241 -21.73 14.45 51.38
C SER A 241 -22.06 14.99 52.78
N LEU A 242 -22.91 16.02 52.82
CA LEU A 242 -23.41 16.63 54.06
C LEU A 242 -24.42 15.74 54.80
N GLY A 243 -25.01 14.77 54.08
CA GLY A 243 -26.05 13.87 54.57
C GLY A 243 -25.52 12.55 55.17
N ARG A 244 -26.45 11.73 55.67
CA ARG A 244 -26.13 10.36 56.11
C ARG A 244 -25.87 9.46 54.91
N ILE A 245 -24.75 8.75 54.93
CA ILE A 245 -24.40 7.72 53.95
C ILE A 245 -25.04 6.40 54.40
N ASN A 246 -25.90 5.82 53.55
CA ASN A 246 -26.53 4.53 53.80
C ASN A 246 -25.85 3.45 52.97
N ILE A 247 -25.55 2.32 53.58
CA ILE A 247 -24.91 1.17 52.91
C ILE A 247 -25.92 0.02 52.93
N SER A 248 -26.27 -0.49 51.74
CA SER A 248 -27.10 -1.66 51.56
C SER A 248 -26.25 -2.85 51.10
N PHE A 249 -26.53 -4.02 51.67
CA PHE A 249 -25.84 -5.27 51.40
C PHE A 249 -26.79 -6.19 50.63
N ASP A 250 -26.34 -6.71 49.49
CA ASP A 250 -27.04 -7.74 48.73
C ASP A 250 -26.21 -9.02 48.73
N ALA A 251 -26.70 -10.08 49.39
CA ALA A 251 -25.94 -11.31 49.57
C ALA A 251 -26.64 -12.48 48.88
N TRP A 252 -25.90 -13.24 48.06
CA TRP A 252 -26.42 -14.43 47.40
C TRP A 252 -25.36 -15.52 47.27
N SER A 253 -25.81 -16.78 47.16
CA SER A 253 -24.94 -17.94 46.97
C SER A 253 -25.05 -18.46 45.54
N SER A 254 -23.91 -18.69 44.90
CA SER A 254 -23.86 -19.31 43.58
C SER A 254 -24.15 -20.82 43.69
N ARG A 255 -24.58 -21.44 42.58
CA ARG A 255 -24.75 -22.91 42.50
C ARG A 255 -23.45 -23.70 42.70
N LYS A 256 -22.30 -23.02 42.66
CA LYS A 256 -20.97 -23.59 42.91
C LYS A 256 -20.49 -23.34 44.35
N PHE A 257 -21.40 -23.08 45.28
CA PHE A 257 -21.12 -22.78 46.69
C PHE A 257 -20.18 -21.57 46.89
N THR A 258 -20.24 -20.59 45.99
CA THR A 258 -19.53 -19.32 46.14
C THR A 258 -20.47 -18.29 46.74
N SER A 259 -20.17 -17.78 47.93
CA SER A 259 -20.90 -16.67 48.52
C SER A 259 -20.47 -15.36 47.86
N LEU A 260 -21.45 -14.56 47.42
CA LEU A 260 -21.26 -13.27 46.79
C LEU A 260 -21.97 -12.20 47.62
N LEU A 261 -21.34 -11.03 47.73
CA LEU A 261 -21.83 -9.89 48.49
C LEU A 261 -21.67 -8.63 47.63
N GLY A 262 -22.79 -8.09 47.17
CA GLY A 262 -22.89 -6.76 46.58
C GLY A 262 -23.01 -5.69 47.66
N LEU A 263 -22.33 -4.57 47.46
CA LEU A 263 -22.37 -3.40 48.32
C LEU A 263 -22.86 -2.22 47.49
N ALA A 264 -23.95 -1.58 47.91
CA ALA A 264 -24.41 -0.34 47.30
C ALA A 264 -24.43 0.77 48.35
N VAL A 265 -23.91 1.93 47.97
CA VAL A 265 -23.81 3.12 48.81
C VAL A 265 -24.74 4.19 48.26
N HIS A 266 -25.62 4.69 49.13
CA HIS A 266 -26.60 5.73 48.84
C HIS A 266 -26.26 6.96 49.66
N PHE A 267 -26.09 8.09 49.01
CA PHE A 267 -25.75 9.35 49.66
C PHE A 267 -26.43 10.54 48.94
N LEU A 268 -26.47 11.67 49.62
CA LEU A 268 -26.95 12.94 49.07
C LEU A 268 -25.74 13.80 48.75
N ASP A 269 -25.71 14.36 47.55
CA ASP A 269 -24.69 15.33 47.14
C ASP A 269 -24.90 16.69 47.85
N ASP A 270 -23.91 17.56 47.78
CA ASP A 270 -23.87 18.88 48.42
C ASP A 270 -25.01 19.79 47.91
N GLU A 271 -25.53 19.52 46.71
CA GLU A 271 -26.66 20.21 46.09
C GLU A 271 -28.03 19.57 46.40
N GLY A 272 -28.08 18.50 47.19
CA GLY A 272 -29.32 17.78 47.56
C GLY A 272 -29.81 16.77 46.52
N GLY A 273 -29.03 16.48 45.48
CA GLY A 273 -29.31 15.41 44.51
C GLY A 273 -29.04 14.02 45.10
N SER A 274 -29.96 13.07 44.90
CA SER A 274 -29.78 11.67 45.32
C SER A 274 -29.02 10.87 44.27
N PHE A 275 -27.90 10.25 44.67
CA PHE A 275 -27.13 9.34 43.81
C PHE A 275 -27.03 7.95 44.46
N ALA A 276 -27.16 6.91 43.63
CA ALA A 276 -26.92 5.53 44.02
C ALA A 276 -25.71 5.00 43.24
N HIS A 277 -24.68 4.59 43.96
CA HIS A 277 -23.50 3.94 43.37
C HIS A 277 -23.37 2.51 43.91
N SER A 278 -23.45 1.55 43.00
CA SER A 278 -23.16 0.13 43.29
C SER A 278 -21.69 -0.16 43.01
N PHE A 279 -21.03 -0.83 43.95
CA PHE A 279 -19.62 -1.24 43.86
C PHE A 279 -19.48 -2.73 43.54
#